data_AF-A0A125U0A1-F1
#
_entry.id   AF-A0A125U0A1-F1
#
_cell.length_a   1.000
_cell.length_b   1.000
_cell.length_c   1.000
_cell.angle_alpha   90.00
_cell.angle_beta   90.00
_cell.angle_gamma   90.00
#
_symmetry.space_group_name_H-M   'P 1'
#
loop_
_entity.id
_entity.type
_entity.pdbx_description
1 polymer ?
#
loop_
_entity_poly.entity_id
_entity_poly.type
_entity_poly.pdbx_seq_one_letter_code
_entity_poly.pdbx_strand_id
1 'polypeptide(L)'
;MHYLAQDALWTVRGLPYHELGTVQFLDSMVRKGQEHAERLSEYPQAQYDELEIYYVSLRGIAALDIWLLHDLFFEHGYGARAQAAWLAALAPNPLYRQSLSEASALTEHRRSAIELALAVADMGDGEIGNTESLIALARIRSALDPLPRPQLPLRLAPSPQQVQRLKEEQQRIGELYRRGGAQAARDSLPGTMTAYFQMSYPDWHRQGRPSLETYLASSQTRQP
;
A
#
# COMPACT_ATOMS: atom_id res chain seq x y z
N MET A 1 -0.61 8.28 -11.67
CA MET A 1 -0.20 8.20 -10.25
C MET A 1 -0.91 9.27 -9.42
N HIS A 2 -1.69 8.86 -8.42
CA HIS A 2 -2.53 9.71 -7.55
C HIS A 2 -1.93 9.91 -6.16
N TYR A 3 -1.37 8.84 -5.59
CA TYR A 3 -0.69 8.84 -4.31
C TYR A 3 0.83 8.87 -4.48
N LEU A 4 1.53 9.33 -3.45
CA LEU A 4 2.98 9.30 -3.40
C LEU A 4 3.46 7.84 -3.46
N ALA A 5 4.33 7.51 -4.42
CA ALA A 5 4.75 6.14 -4.71
C ALA A 5 5.20 5.34 -3.48
N GLN A 6 6.00 5.95 -2.59
CA GLN A 6 6.48 5.31 -1.37
C GLN A 6 5.37 5.03 -0.36
N ASP A 7 4.30 5.83 -0.34
CA ASP A 7 3.16 5.63 0.55
C ASP A 7 2.28 4.49 0.01
N ALA A 8 2.00 4.51 -1.30
CA ALA A 8 1.31 3.43 -1.98
C ALA A 8 2.02 2.09 -1.79
N LEU A 9 3.33 2.03 -2.05
CA LEU A 9 4.15 0.82 -1.87
C LEU A 9 4.28 0.39 -0.40
N TRP A 10 4.25 1.33 0.54
CA TRP A 10 4.29 1.00 1.97
C TRP A 10 3.06 0.20 2.41
N THR A 11 1.88 0.45 1.81
CA THR A 11 0.64 -0.27 2.16
C THR A 11 0.79 -1.78 1.96
N VAL A 12 1.46 -2.19 0.89
CA VAL A 12 1.65 -3.59 0.46
C VAL A 12 3.01 -4.19 0.86
N ARG A 13 3.89 -3.41 1.49
CA ARG A 13 5.25 -3.85 1.87
C ARG A 13 5.21 -5.05 2.82
N GLY A 14 5.81 -6.16 2.41
CA GLY A 14 5.83 -7.41 3.19
C GLY A 14 4.92 -8.50 2.64
N LEU A 15 4.03 -8.19 1.69
CA LEU A 15 3.28 -9.22 0.99
C LEU A 15 4.18 -9.99 0.00
N PRO A 16 4.21 -11.34 0.04
CA PRO A 16 5.05 -12.16 -0.82
C PRO A 16 4.43 -12.29 -2.22
N TYR A 17 4.61 -11.25 -3.06
CA TYR A 17 3.91 -11.11 -4.35
C TYR A 17 3.96 -12.32 -5.29
N HIS A 18 4.96 -13.21 -5.15
CA HIS A 18 5.12 -14.40 -5.98
C HIS A 18 4.27 -15.60 -5.53
N GLU A 19 3.79 -15.59 -4.29
CA GLU A 19 2.98 -16.66 -3.70
C GLU A 19 1.48 -16.31 -3.67
N LEU A 20 1.14 -15.03 -3.79
CA LEU A 20 -0.23 -14.53 -3.62
C LEU A 20 -1.21 -15.24 -4.55
N GLY A 21 -2.26 -15.78 -3.94
CA GLY A 21 -3.34 -16.48 -4.65
C GLY A 21 -3.01 -17.90 -5.09
N THR A 22 -1.81 -18.42 -4.84
CA THR A 22 -1.52 -19.85 -5.03
C THR A 22 -2.25 -20.69 -3.99
N VAL A 23 -2.57 -21.94 -4.33
CA VAL A 23 -3.24 -22.87 -3.40
C VAL A 23 -2.43 -23.05 -2.12
N GLN A 24 -1.12 -23.23 -2.24
CA GLN A 24 -0.23 -23.41 -1.09
C GLN A 24 -0.23 -22.19 -0.16
N PHE A 25 -0.22 -20.97 -0.73
CA PHE A 25 -0.30 -19.74 0.05
C PHE A 25 -1.64 -19.63 0.79
N LEU A 26 -2.75 -19.88 0.09
CA LEU A 26 -4.09 -19.82 0.66
C LEU A 26 -4.26 -20.83 1.80
N ASP A 27 -3.88 -22.09 1.59
CA ASP A 27 -3.96 -23.14 2.61
C ASP A 27 -3.10 -22.82 3.82
N SER A 28 -1.88 -22.33 3.60
CA SER A 28 -0.98 -21.91 4.68
C SER A 28 -1.58 -20.76 5.50
N MET A 29 -2.15 -19.76 4.83
CA MET A 29 -2.79 -18.62 5.49
C MET A 29 -4.02 -19.06 6.28
N VAL A 30 -4.94 -19.84 5.68
CA VAL A 30 -6.12 -20.42 6.36
C VAL A 30 -5.71 -21.18 7.60
N ARG A 31 -4.75 -22.09 7.48
CA ARG A 31 -4.26 -22.91 8.60
C ARG A 31 -3.72 -22.05 9.73
N LYS A 32 -2.86 -21.06 9.42
CA LYS A 32 -2.32 -20.12 10.41
C LYS A 32 -3.41 -19.30 11.11
N GLY A 33 -4.39 -18.80 10.36
CA GLY A 33 -5.51 -18.06 10.92
C GLY A 33 -6.37 -18.89 11.87
N GLN A 34 -6.52 -20.19 11.61
CA GLN A 34 -7.23 -21.12 12.48
C GLN A 34 -6.40 -21.50 13.72
N GLU A 35 -5.13 -21.88 13.53
CA GLU A 35 -4.22 -22.26 14.61
C GLU A 35 -3.97 -21.12 15.62
N HIS A 36 -4.03 -19.87 15.16
CA HIS A 36 -3.72 -18.70 15.97
C HIS A 36 -4.90 -17.72 16.08
N ALA A 37 -6.14 -18.20 16.00
CA ALA A 37 -7.34 -17.35 16.03
C ALA A 37 -7.41 -16.45 17.27
N GLU A 38 -7.06 -16.98 18.45
CA GLU A 38 -7.02 -16.20 19.71
C GLU A 38 -5.99 -15.07 19.63
N ARG A 39 -4.76 -15.36 19.20
CA ARG A 39 -3.69 -14.36 19.01
C ARG A 39 -4.07 -13.30 17.98
N LEU A 40 -4.74 -13.72 16.90
CA LEU A 40 -5.22 -12.80 15.87
C LEU A 40 -6.24 -11.80 16.43
N SER A 41 -7.08 -12.23 17.38
CA SER A 41 -8.06 -11.36 18.05
C SER A 41 -7.46 -10.32 19.00
N GLU A 42 -6.19 -10.47 19.40
CA GLU A 42 -5.48 -9.48 20.21
C GLU A 42 -5.03 -8.24 19.42
N TYR A 43 -5.13 -8.30 18.09
CA TYR A 43 -4.86 -7.14 17.23
C TYR A 43 -5.85 -5.99 17.55
N PRO A 44 -5.37 -4.74 17.73
CA PRO A 44 -4.05 -4.23 17.37
C PRO A 44 -3.06 -4.16 18.55
N GLN A 45 -3.42 -4.66 19.73
CA GLN A 45 -2.60 -4.53 20.94
C GLN A 45 -1.33 -5.40 20.89
N ALA A 46 -1.41 -6.54 20.22
CA ALA A 46 -0.27 -7.42 19.96
C ALA A 46 -0.18 -7.76 18.46
N GLN A 47 1.05 -7.98 18.00
CA GLN A 47 1.35 -8.53 16.68
C GLN A 47 2.32 -9.70 16.84
N TYR A 48 2.07 -10.75 16.07
CA TYR A 48 2.79 -12.00 16.09
C TYR A 48 3.33 -12.32 14.69
N ASP A 49 4.61 -12.69 14.59
CA ASP A 49 5.30 -12.91 13.32
C ASP A 49 4.58 -13.95 12.45
N GLU A 50 3.99 -14.99 13.05
CA GLU A 50 3.27 -16.03 12.33
C GLU A 50 2.05 -15.49 11.55
N LEU A 51 1.50 -14.38 12.02
CA LEU A 51 0.31 -13.69 11.49
C LEU A 51 0.66 -12.40 10.72
N GLU A 52 1.94 -12.12 10.43
CA GLU A 52 2.38 -10.89 9.75
C GLU A 52 1.57 -10.59 8.47
N ILE A 53 1.30 -11.62 7.66
CA ILE A 53 0.56 -11.49 6.40
C ILE A 53 -0.89 -11.03 6.63
N TYR A 54 -1.52 -11.40 7.75
CA TYR A 54 -2.84 -10.88 8.12
C TYR A 54 -2.77 -9.38 8.41
N TYR A 55 -1.80 -8.93 9.20
CA TYR A 55 -1.66 -7.51 9.56
C TYR A 55 -1.29 -6.64 8.36
N VAL A 56 -0.39 -7.13 7.50
CA VAL A 56 -0.05 -6.43 6.25
C VAL A 56 -1.25 -6.38 5.31
N SER A 57 -2.04 -7.45 5.23
CA SER A 57 -3.28 -7.46 4.44
C SER A 57 -4.31 -6.46 4.99
N LEU A 58 -4.52 -6.42 6.33
CA LEU A 58 -5.38 -5.42 6.99
C LEU A 58 -4.94 -3.98 6.68
N ARG A 59 -3.64 -3.73 6.73
CA ARG A 59 -3.05 -2.42 6.40
C ARG A 59 -3.34 -2.05 4.94
N GLY A 60 -3.14 -2.99 4.02
CA GLY A 60 -3.43 -2.78 2.60
C GLY A 60 -4.90 -2.49 2.34
N ILE A 61 -5.81 -3.32 2.84
CA ILE A 61 -7.26 -3.14 2.61
C ILE A 61 -7.80 -1.87 3.27
N ALA A 62 -7.22 -1.42 4.39
CA ALA A 62 -7.67 -0.23 5.08
C ALA A 62 -7.34 1.08 4.33
N ALA A 63 -6.30 1.07 3.50
CA ALA A 63 -5.95 2.18 2.62
C ALA A 63 -6.57 2.04 1.21
N LEU A 64 -7.24 0.93 0.91
CA LEU A 64 -7.64 0.57 -0.44
C LEU A 64 -8.84 1.40 -0.92
N ASP A 65 -8.59 2.21 -1.94
CA ASP A 65 -9.62 2.85 -2.77
C ASP A 65 -9.35 2.57 -4.25
N ILE A 66 -10.20 3.10 -5.13
CA ILE A 66 -10.06 2.94 -6.59
C ILE A 66 -8.74 3.53 -7.12
N TRP A 67 -8.22 4.58 -6.49
CA TRP A 67 -7.04 5.32 -6.95
C TRP A 67 -5.74 4.63 -6.54
N LEU A 68 -5.67 4.12 -5.31
CA LEU A 68 -4.57 3.30 -4.83
C LEU A 68 -4.48 2.01 -5.62
N LEU A 69 -5.63 1.36 -5.87
CA LEU A 69 -5.66 0.15 -6.68
C LEU A 69 -5.11 0.40 -8.08
N HIS A 70 -5.55 1.49 -8.73
CA HIS A 70 -5.03 1.92 -10.03
C HIS A 70 -3.52 2.17 -9.98
N ASP A 71 -3.03 2.96 -9.02
CA ASP A 71 -1.61 3.25 -8.89
C ASP A 71 -0.77 1.97 -8.72
N LEU A 72 -1.20 1.04 -7.87
CA LEU A 72 -0.49 -0.23 -7.68
C LEU A 72 -0.49 -1.12 -8.93
N PHE A 73 -1.56 -1.13 -9.73
CA PHE A 73 -1.63 -1.94 -10.95
C PHE A 73 -0.76 -1.42 -12.09
N PHE A 74 -0.67 -0.09 -12.23
CA PHE A 74 -0.17 0.53 -13.45
C PHE A 74 1.12 1.34 -13.27
N GLU A 75 1.49 1.75 -12.05
CA GLU A 75 2.63 2.65 -11.81
C GLU A 75 3.84 1.97 -11.13
N HIS A 76 3.67 0.75 -10.59
CA HIS A 76 4.64 0.15 -9.65
C HIS A 76 5.12 -1.26 -10.04
N GLY A 77 4.87 -1.67 -11.28
CA GLY A 77 5.36 -2.94 -11.84
C GLY A 77 4.62 -4.18 -11.34
N TYR A 78 5.13 -5.35 -11.73
CA TYR A 78 4.43 -6.62 -11.57
C TYR A 78 4.16 -7.02 -10.10
N GLY A 79 5.13 -6.79 -9.20
CA GLY A 79 4.97 -7.16 -7.78
C GLY A 79 3.82 -6.41 -7.11
N ALA A 80 3.75 -5.09 -7.31
CA ALA A 80 2.66 -4.26 -6.81
C ALA A 80 1.31 -4.66 -7.41
N ARG A 81 1.28 -5.09 -8.68
CA ARG A 81 0.06 -5.56 -9.33
C ARG A 81 -0.51 -6.83 -8.70
N ALA A 82 0.32 -7.83 -8.42
CA ALA A 82 -0.11 -9.03 -7.72
C ALA A 82 -0.62 -8.72 -6.31
N GLN A 83 0.05 -7.80 -5.61
CA GLN A 83 -0.36 -7.34 -4.28
C GLN A 83 -1.70 -6.58 -4.31
N ALA A 84 -1.90 -5.68 -5.28
CA ALA A 84 -3.18 -5.00 -5.48
C ALA A 84 -4.32 -5.96 -5.77
N ALA A 85 -4.08 -6.98 -6.61
CA ALA A 85 -5.06 -8.01 -6.88
C ALA A 85 -5.41 -8.81 -5.63
N TRP A 86 -4.42 -9.16 -4.81
CA TRP A 86 -4.66 -9.79 -3.51
C TRP A 86 -5.54 -8.92 -2.61
N LEU A 87 -5.26 -7.61 -2.50
CA LEU A 87 -6.10 -6.70 -1.71
C LEU A 87 -7.52 -6.60 -2.26
N ALA A 88 -7.69 -6.54 -3.58
CA ALA A 88 -9.00 -6.53 -4.23
C ALA A 88 -9.77 -7.85 -4.04
N ALA A 89 -9.08 -8.99 -3.97
CA ALA A 89 -9.69 -10.28 -3.65
C ALA A 89 -10.19 -10.34 -2.20
N LEU A 90 -9.45 -9.74 -1.26
CA LEU A 90 -9.84 -9.68 0.16
C LEU A 90 -10.96 -8.67 0.44
N ALA A 91 -10.91 -7.50 -0.21
CA ALA A 91 -11.88 -6.43 -0.09
C ALA A 91 -12.49 -6.08 -1.45
N PRO A 92 -13.37 -6.95 -1.99
CA PRO A 92 -13.93 -6.76 -3.32
C PRO A 92 -14.81 -5.52 -3.41
N ASN A 93 -14.76 -4.86 -4.57
CA ASN A 93 -15.62 -3.74 -4.92
C ASN A 93 -15.97 -3.83 -6.42
N PRO A 94 -17.24 -3.64 -6.83
CA PRO A 94 -17.62 -3.69 -8.25
C PRO A 94 -16.83 -2.74 -9.15
N LEU A 95 -16.40 -1.59 -8.62
CA LEU A 95 -15.62 -0.59 -9.36
C LEU A 95 -14.21 -1.08 -9.70
N TYR A 96 -13.70 -2.12 -9.02
CA TYR A 96 -12.36 -2.66 -9.28
C TYR A 96 -12.32 -3.55 -10.52
N ARG A 97 -13.48 -4.02 -11.01
CA ARG A 97 -13.56 -5.01 -12.09
C ARG A 97 -12.81 -4.57 -13.35
N GLN A 98 -13.02 -3.34 -13.79
CA GLN A 98 -12.36 -2.83 -15.00
C GLN A 98 -10.84 -2.84 -14.87
N SER A 99 -10.32 -2.27 -13.78
CA SER A 99 -8.87 -2.23 -13.54
C SER A 99 -8.27 -3.63 -13.38
N LEU A 100 -9.01 -4.57 -12.79
CA LEU A 100 -8.62 -5.98 -12.70
C LEU A 100 -8.53 -6.65 -14.09
N SER A 101 -9.50 -6.42 -14.96
CA SER A 101 -9.49 -6.94 -16.33
C SER A 101 -8.32 -6.39 -17.14
N GLU A 102 -8.06 -5.09 -17.04
CA GLU A 102 -6.92 -4.44 -17.69
C GLU A 102 -5.59 -4.96 -17.15
N ALA A 103 -5.42 -5.03 -15.82
CA ALA A 103 -4.24 -5.57 -15.17
C ALA A 103 -3.99 -7.04 -15.56
N SER A 104 -5.07 -7.82 -15.72
CA SER A 104 -5.01 -9.21 -16.16
C SER A 104 -4.50 -9.36 -17.59
N ALA A 105 -4.86 -8.44 -18.50
CA ALA A 105 -4.36 -8.45 -19.87
C ALA A 105 -2.86 -8.12 -19.94
N LEU A 106 -2.37 -7.29 -19.01
CA LEU A 106 -0.96 -6.88 -18.91
C LEU A 106 -0.07 -7.88 -18.14
N THR A 107 -0.63 -9.01 -17.71
CA THR A 107 0.08 -9.97 -16.84
C THR A 107 0.14 -11.34 -17.49
N GLU A 108 1.33 -11.75 -17.90
CA GLU A 108 1.55 -13.02 -18.61
C GLU A 108 1.78 -14.21 -17.66
N HIS A 109 2.33 -13.96 -16.47
CA HIS A 109 2.73 -15.01 -15.53
C HIS A 109 2.23 -14.75 -14.12
N ARG A 110 2.07 -15.83 -13.34
CA ARG A 110 1.74 -15.78 -11.91
C ARG A 110 0.52 -14.88 -11.65
N ARG A 111 -0.57 -15.23 -12.34
CA ARG A 111 -1.82 -14.47 -12.36
C ARG A 111 -2.80 -14.87 -11.25
N SER A 112 -2.43 -15.80 -10.38
CA SER A 112 -3.34 -16.43 -9.43
C SER A 112 -4.09 -15.42 -8.55
N ALA A 113 -3.42 -14.38 -8.03
CA ALA A 113 -4.10 -13.31 -7.30
C ALA A 113 -5.09 -12.50 -8.15
N ILE A 114 -4.75 -12.20 -9.41
CA ILE A 114 -5.62 -11.47 -10.35
C ILE A 114 -6.82 -12.32 -10.74
N GLU A 115 -6.61 -13.61 -11.02
CA GLU A 115 -7.67 -14.55 -11.36
C GLU A 115 -8.65 -14.73 -10.20
N LEU A 116 -8.16 -14.82 -8.95
CA LEU A 116 -9.00 -14.84 -7.76
C LEU A 116 -9.80 -13.55 -7.61
N ALA A 117 -9.15 -12.39 -7.75
CA ALA A 117 -9.82 -11.11 -7.62
C ALA A 117 -10.90 -10.91 -8.69
N LEU A 118 -10.63 -11.32 -9.93
CA LEU A 118 -11.62 -11.32 -11.02
C LEU A 118 -12.78 -12.27 -10.74
N ALA A 119 -12.49 -13.50 -10.30
CA ALA A 119 -13.53 -14.45 -9.94
C ALA A 119 -14.45 -13.87 -8.86
N VAL A 120 -13.89 -13.27 -7.81
CA VAL A 120 -14.68 -12.62 -6.75
C VAL A 120 -15.46 -11.41 -7.27
N ALA A 121 -14.87 -10.59 -8.13
CA ALA A 121 -15.56 -9.44 -8.73
C ALA A 121 -16.73 -9.86 -9.64
N ASP A 122 -16.64 -11.04 -10.27
CA ASP A 122 -17.60 -11.53 -11.26
C ASP A 122 -18.76 -12.32 -10.64
N MET A 123 -18.56 -12.93 -9.47
CA MET A 123 -19.57 -13.78 -8.82
C MET A 123 -20.73 -12.99 -8.18
N GLY A 124 -20.56 -11.69 -7.91
CA GLY A 124 -21.49 -10.98 -7.00
C GLY A 124 -21.61 -11.69 -5.65
N ASP A 125 -22.47 -11.21 -4.75
CA ASP A 125 -22.61 -11.81 -3.39
C ASP A 125 -23.29 -13.21 -3.38
N GLY A 126 -23.56 -13.82 -4.54
CA GLY A 126 -24.57 -14.88 -4.67
C GLY A 126 -24.07 -16.32 -4.85
N GLU A 127 -22.98 -16.58 -5.57
CA GLU A 127 -22.55 -17.95 -5.86
C GLU A 127 -21.03 -18.08 -5.84
N ILE A 128 -20.50 -18.70 -4.78
CA ILE A 128 -19.11 -19.14 -4.75
C ILE A 128 -19.01 -20.30 -5.74
N GLY A 129 -18.48 -20.04 -6.93
CA GLY A 129 -18.01 -21.08 -7.83
C GLY A 129 -17.13 -22.04 -7.02
N ASN A 130 -17.48 -23.32 -7.02
CA ASN A 130 -17.01 -24.34 -6.07
C ASN A 130 -15.54 -24.74 -6.31
N THR A 131 -14.62 -23.78 -6.21
CA THR A 131 -13.17 -23.99 -6.31
C THR A 131 -12.56 -23.82 -4.93
N GLU A 132 -11.70 -24.76 -4.51
CA GLU A 132 -11.07 -24.78 -3.18
C GLU A 132 -10.40 -23.45 -2.82
N SER A 133 -9.77 -22.77 -3.79
CA SER A 133 -9.14 -21.46 -3.59
C SER A 133 -10.13 -20.36 -3.19
N LEU A 134 -11.37 -20.37 -3.72
CA LEU A 134 -12.40 -19.39 -3.35
C LEU A 134 -12.94 -19.65 -1.95
N ILE A 135 -13.08 -20.92 -1.56
CA ILE A 135 -13.44 -21.31 -0.19
C ILE A 135 -12.34 -20.87 0.79
N ALA A 136 -11.07 -21.10 0.44
CA ALA A 136 -9.94 -20.68 1.26
C ALA A 136 -9.89 -19.14 1.40
N LEU A 137 -10.07 -18.41 0.29
CA LEU A 137 -10.15 -16.95 0.31
C LEU A 137 -11.31 -16.45 1.19
N ALA A 138 -12.49 -17.06 1.11
CA ALA A 138 -13.63 -16.71 1.96
C ALA A 138 -13.30 -16.89 3.45
N ARG A 139 -12.64 -17.99 3.83
CA ARG A 139 -12.18 -18.22 5.22
C ARG A 139 -11.18 -17.16 5.68
N ILE A 140 -10.23 -16.77 4.82
CA ILE A 140 -9.27 -15.71 5.12
C ILE A 140 -10.00 -14.38 5.35
N ARG A 141 -10.96 -14.04 4.48
CA ARG A 141 -11.81 -12.85 4.64
C ARG A 141 -12.60 -12.88 5.95
N SER A 142 -13.21 -14.01 6.30
CA SER A 142 -13.92 -14.16 7.59
C SER A 142 -13.00 -13.95 8.80
N ALA A 143 -11.74 -14.37 8.72
CA ALA A 143 -10.78 -14.16 9.80
C ALA A 143 -10.31 -12.70 9.92
N LEU A 144 -10.30 -11.95 8.81
CA LEU A 144 -9.92 -10.53 8.77
C LEU A 144 -11.07 -9.59 9.18
N ASP A 145 -12.31 -9.96 8.87
CA ASP A 145 -13.51 -9.13 9.04
C ASP A 145 -13.71 -8.55 10.46
N PRO A 146 -13.54 -9.32 11.56
CA PRO A 146 -13.75 -8.77 12.90
C PRO A 146 -12.61 -7.85 13.37
N LEU A 147 -11.49 -7.80 12.65
CA LEU A 147 -10.30 -7.09 13.10
C LEU A 147 -10.43 -5.59 12.79
N PRO A 148 -10.03 -4.71 13.73
CA PRO A 148 -10.13 -3.27 13.52
C PRO A 148 -9.22 -2.84 12.38
N ARG A 149 -9.73 -1.99 11.48
CA ARG A 149 -8.95 -1.46 10.36
C ARG A 149 -8.17 -0.22 10.80
N PRO A 150 -6.85 -0.14 10.58
CA PRO A 150 -6.07 1.05 10.89
C PRO A 150 -6.47 2.23 9.99
N GLN A 151 -6.42 3.46 10.52
CA GLN A 151 -6.60 4.66 9.68
C GLN A 151 -5.29 4.98 8.95
N LEU A 152 -5.29 4.84 7.63
CA LEU A 152 -4.10 4.99 6.80
C LEU A 152 -4.30 5.99 5.67
N PRO A 153 -4.34 7.30 5.99
CA PRO A 153 -4.31 8.31 4.95
C PRO A 153 -2.98 8.22 4.21
N LEU A 154 -3.01 8.47 2.90
CA LEU A 154 -1.83 8.47 2.04
C LEU A 154 -1.60 9.90 1.53
N ARG A 155 -0.33 10.30 1.35
CA ARG A 155 -0.05 11.59 0.71
C ARG A 155 -0.36 11.52 -0.78
N LEU A 156 -0.92 12.61 -1.29
CA LEU A 156 -1.11 12.79 -2.73
C LEU A 156 0.25 12.92 -3.44
N ALA A 157 0.30 12.43 -4.67
CA ALA A 157 1.40 12.69 -5.58
C ALA A 157 1.51 14.21 -5.83
N PRO A 158 2.74 14.73 -6.03
CA PRO A 158 2.92 16.15 -6.32
C PRO A 158 2.21 16.55 -7.62
N SER A 159 1.54 17.69 -7.59
CA SER A 159 0.95 18.30 -8.79
C SER A 159 2.03 18.65 -9.82
N PRO A 160 1.69 18.85 -11.10
CA PRO A 160 2.67 19.24 -12.12
C PRO A 160 3.49 20.49 -11.76
N GLN A 161 2.85 21.46 -11.08
CA GLN A 161 3.53 22.67 -10.58
C GLN A 161 4.48 22.35 -9.43
N GLN A 162 4.10 21.46 -8.51
CA GLN A 162 4.96 20.99 -7.42
C GLN A 162 6.14 20.18 -7.96
N VAL A 163 5.95 19.35 -8.98
CA VAL A 163 7.04 18.60 -9.64
C VAL A 163 8.08 19.56 -10.21
N GLN A 164 7.67 20.66 -10.83
CA GLN A 164 8.62 21.64 -11.36
C GLN A 164 9.42 22.33 -10.23
N ARG A 165 8.75 22.77 -9.16
CA ARG A 165 9.42 23.34 -7.99
C ARG A 165 10.36 22.33 -7.29
N LEU A 166 10.00 21.06 -7.24
CA LEU A 166 10.86 19.99 -6.71
C LEU A 166 12.15 19.87 -7.52
N LYS A 167 12.08 19.96 -8.85
CA LYS A 167 13.28 19.94 -9.70
C LYS A 167 14.20 21.12 -9.42
N GLU A 168 13.64 22.31 -9.25
CA GLU A 168 14.39 23.54 -8.92
C GLU A 168 15.04 23.44 -7.53
N GLU A 169 14.31 22.95 -6.52
CA GLU A 169 14.87 22.70 -5.18
C GLU A 169 16.01 21.68 -5.24
N GLN A 170 15.82 20.56 -5.96
CA GLN A 170 16.85 19.53 -6.11
C GLN A 170 18.11 20.06 -6.80
N GLN A 171 17.97 20.92 -7.81
CA GLN A 171 19.12 21.59 -8.44
C GLN A 171 19.87 22.48 -7.44
N ARG A 172 19.14 23.27 -6.64
CA ARG A 172 19.72 24.13 -5.59
C ARG A 172 20.43 23.31 -4.52
N ILE A 173 19.83 22.23 -4.05
CA ILE A 173 20.44 21.31 -3.08
C ILE A 173 21.70 20.67 -3.68
N GLY A 174 21.66 20.29 -4.96
CA GLY A 174 22.82 19.76 -5.69
C GLY A 174 23.95 20.78 -5.86
N GLU A 175 23.64 22.07 -5.99
CA GLU A 175 24.65 23.14 -5.95
C GLU A 175 25.27 23.32 -4.57
N LEU A 176 24.45 23.31 -3.51
CA LEU A 176 24.94 23.36 -2.13
C LEU A 176 25.83 22.15 -1.82
N TYR A 177 25.46 20.97 -2.28
CA TYR A 177 26.29 19.77 -2.18
C TYR A 177 27.64 19.95 -2.87
N ARG A 178 27.65 20.48 -4.11
CA ARG A 178 28.89 20.72 -4.86
C ARG A 178 29.80 21.78 -4.23
N ARG A 179 29.24 22.80 -3.59
CA ARG A 179 29.99 23.93 -3.02
C ARG A 179 30.42 23.72 -1.57
N GLY A 180 29.53 23.18 -0.73
CA GLY A 180 29.70 23.05 0.72
C GLY A 180 29.68 21.61 1.24
N GLY A 181 29.62 20.63 0.35
CA GLY A 181 29.63 19.20 0.69
C GLY A 181 28.30 18.67 1.24
N ALA A 182 28.33 17.42 1.68
CA ALA A 182 27.15 16.68 2.12
C ALA A 182 26.44 17.33 3.31
N GLN A 183 27.18 17.91 4.25
CA GLN A 183 26.59 18.52 5.45
C GLN A 183 25.79 19.77 5.09
N ALA A 184 26.34 20.67 4.27
CA ALA A 184 25.64 21.88 3.82
C ALA A 184 24.34 21.55 3.05
N ALA A 185 24.36 20.50 2.24
CA ALA A 185 23.15 20.03 1.57
C ALA A 185 22.10 19.50 2.56
N ARG A 186 22.53 18.70 3.55
CA ARG A 186 21.63 18.16 4.59
C ARG A 186 20.99 19.25 5.44
N ASP A 187 21.77 20.25 5.85
CA ASP A 187 21.29 21.35 6.68
C ASP A 187 20.27 22.23 5.95
N SER A 188 20.26 22.20 4.61
CA SER A 188 19.30 22.93 3.78
C SER A 188 17.98 22.21 3.54
N LEU A 189 17.88 20.90 3.86
CA LEU A 189 16.69 20.10 3.60
C LEU A 189 15.49 20.38 4.53
N PRO A 190 15.66 20.57 5.85
CA PRO A 190 14.53 20.79 6.75
C PRO A 190 13.62 21.93 6.26
N GLY A 191 12.31 21.67 6.22
CA GLY A 191 11.33 22.65 5.76
C GLY A 191 11.23 22.89 4.26
N THR A 192 11.93 22.09 3.45
CA THR A 192 11.76 22.11 1.99
C THR A 192 10.66 21.15 1.55
N MET A 193 10.11 21.38 0.36
CA MET A 193 9.16 20.47 -0.24
C MET A 193 9.82 19.13 -0.60
N THR A 194 11.11 19.15 -0.96
CA THR A 194 11.94 17.96 -1.15
C THR A 194 11.97 17.09 0.09
N ALA A 195 12.20 17.66 1.28
CA ALA A 195 12.20 16.90 2.52
C ALA A 195 10.81 16.31 2.85
N TYR A 196 9.72 17.05 2.57
CA TYR A 196 8.37 16.54 2.77
C TYR A 196 8.08 15.29 1.93
N PHE A 197 8.36 15.34 0.63
CA PHE A 197 8.04 14.23 -0.28
C PHE A 197 9.02 13.05 -0.19
N GLN A 198 10.22 13.25 0.38
CA GLN A 198 11.17 12.17 0.65
C GLN A 198 11.02 11.54 2.03
N MET A 199 10.25 12.16 2.93
CA MET A 199 10.02 11.64 4.28
C MET A 199 9.31 10.29 4.20
N SER A 200 9.80 9.26 4.89
CA SER A 200 9.17 7.94 4.92
C SER A 200 7.73 8.01 5.45
N TYR A 201 6.86 7.09 5.03
CA TYR A 201 5.48 7.02 5.55
C TYR A 201 5.43 6.94 7.08
N PRO A 202 6.20 6.05 7.76
CA PRO A 202 6.22 6.00 9.22
C PRO A 202 6.60 7.32 9.89
N ASP A 203 7.56 8.06 9.32
CA ASP A 203 7.99 9.34 9.89
C ASP A 203 6.92 10.43 9.70
N TRP A 204 6.32 10.50 8.51
CA TRP A 204 5.21 11.43 8.22
C TRP A 204 3.99 11.14 9.10
N HIS A 205 3.66 9.86 9.28
CA HIS A 205 2.59 9.43 10.18
C HIS A 205 2.88 9.83 11.63
N ARG A 206 4.12 9.62 12.12
CA ARG A 206 4.54 10.00 13.49
C ARG A 206 4.50 11.51 13.72
N GLN A 207 4.71 12.32 12.69
CA GLN A 207 4.58 13.79 12.76
C GLN A 207 3.12 14.28 12.77
N GLY A 208 2.14 13.38 12.85
CA GLY A 208 0.73 13.75 12.90
C GLY A 208 0.11 13.95 11.52
N ARG A 209 0.76 13.48 10.45
CA ARG A 209 0.25 13.51 9.07
C ARG A 209 0.04 14.94 8.54
N PRO A 210 1.03 15.85 8.67
CA PRO A 210 0.85 17.23 8.24
C PRO A 210 0.60 17.29 6.73
N SER A 211 -0.22 18.26 6.30
CA SER A 211 -0.26 18.66 4.90
C SER A 211 1.07 19.29 4.48
N LEU A 212 1.31 19.41 3.17
CA LEU A 212 2.51 20.09 2.67
C LEU A 212 2.57 21.53 3.20
N GLU A 213 1.46 22.27 3.16
CA GLU A 213 1.39 23.67 3.62
C GLU A 213 1.74 23.77 5.11
N THR A 214 1.17 22.87 5.91
CA THR A 214 1.42 22.83 7.36
C THR A 214 2.88 22.51 7.67
N TYR A 215 3.46 21.56 6.94
CA TYR A 215 4.87 21.18 7.08
C TYR A 215 5.81 22.35 6.74
N LEU A 216 5.57 23.03 5.62
CA LEU A 216 6.37 24.18 5.19
C LEU A 216 6.25 25.35 6.19
N ALA A 217 5.04 25.65 6.67
CA ALA A 217 4.80 26.74 7.65
C ALA A 217 5.47 26.48 9.01
N SER A 218 5.47 25.22 9.47
CA SER A 218 6.12 24.82 10.73
C SER A 218 7.65 24.96 10.72
N SER A 219 8.24 25.06 9.53
CA SER A 219 9.68 25.19 9.36
C SER A 219 10.12 26.64 9.23
N GLN A 220 9.25 27.52 8.74
CA GLN A 220 9.48 28.97 8.71
C GLN A 220 9.49 29.59 10.11
N THR A 221 8.72 29.03 11.05
CA THR A 221 8.67 29.47 12.46
C THR A 221 9.84 29.00 13.31
N ARG A 222 10.71 28.13 12.77
CA ARG A 222 11.93 27.64 13.44
C ARG A 222 13.21 28.33 12.98
N GLN A 223 13.12 29.36 12.14
CA GLN A 223 14.26 30.22 11.84
C GLN A 223 14.46 31.21 13.00
N PRO A 224 15.63 31.20 13.68
CA PRO A 224 15.97 32.20 14.70
C PRO A 224 16.15 33.60 14.12
#